data_AF-A0A1B6INH4-F1
#
_entry.id   AF-A0A1B6INH4-F1
#
_cell.length_a   1.000
_cell.length_b   1.000
_cell.length_c   1.000
_cell.angle_alpha   90.00
_cell.angle_beta   90.00
_cell.angle_gamma   90.00
#
_symmetry.space_group_name_H-M   'P 1'
#
loop_
_entity.id
_entity.type
_entity.pdbx_description
1 polymer ?
#
loop_
_entity_poly.entity_id
_entity_poly.type
_entity_poly.pdbx_seq_one_letter_code
_entity_poly.pdbx_strand_id
1 'polypeptide(L)'
;FALMFYSKCRYIDPSPFVESLRLDTSTQQDAQEFSKLFISLLESTLKHQSLKNVKNLVTDNFRGEYKYVTRCCKCLTESVSPSMFYELELNVKGHNTLTECLAEFLQVERLEGADCYSCPVCQVKQEACRFIKLCSLPPVLNLQLLRFVFDREKGQRKKLKTVVQFPETLDMKDFVEKATDTNEPLVYNLSAVLIHKGASASSGHFVAYIKDGLTGVWNTFNDESVEKLEGKKLKLDEEDPENPKKPKTQRLPKGCQSSTDAYMLVYTSEKHNPSPMEVKLPHKLQEYVDSQNKIFDEFCEEIASSKKRGQERQEQQWQLYNSLSVDGSDDLSEVEAVSTDWLVSWLDSRTDVLRQIDNTRLVCPHDRLDPCVVTGAKYVSSLAADVLYDHYGGGPRLRMSDSMCEQCVTNNCLILR
;
A
#
# COMPACT_ATOMS: atom_id res chain seq x y z
N PHE A 1 11.28 -14.19 0.95
CA PHE A 1 12.51 -13.52 1.47
C PHE A 1 13.63 -13.43 0.44
N ALA A 2 14.17 -14.53 -0.11
CA ALA A 2 15.28 -14.48 -1.07
C ALA A 2 15.00 -13.54 -2.27
N LEU A 3 13.82 -13.63 -2.88
CA LEU A 3 13.40 -12.73 -3.94
C LEU A 3 13.37 -11.26 -3.50
N MET A 4 12.92 -10.94 -2.28
CA MET A 4 12.91 -9.54 -1.80
C MET A 4 14.31 -8.95 -1.65
N PHE A 5 15.35 -9.77 -1.46
CA PHE A 5 16.71 -9.29 -1.26
C PHE A 5 17.53 -9.25 -2.57
N TYR A 6 17.34 -10.23 -3.46
CA TYR A 6 18.19 -10.45 -4.64
C TYR A 6 17.47 -10.31 -5.98
N SER A 7 16.14 -10.13 -5.99
CA SER A 7 15.42 -9.94 -7.25
C SER A 7 15.65 -8.54 -7.81
N LYS A 8 15.60 -8.44 -9.14
CA LYS A 8 15.56 -7.16 -9.87
C LYS A 8 14.16 -6.54 -9.87
N CYS A 9 13.12 -7.32 -9.52
CA CYS A 9 11.75 -6.84 -9.44
C CYS A 9 11.62 -5.79 -8.33
N ARG A 10 10.86 -4.71 -8.59
CA ARG A 10 10.61 -3.65 -7.61
C ARG A 10 9.68 -4.12 -6.48
N TYR A 11 8.80 -5.06 -6.78
CA TYR A 11 7.88 -5.68 -5.84
C TYR A 11 7.80 -7.19 -6.10
N ILE A 12 7.34 -7.93 -5.10
CA ILE A 12 7.17 -9.40 -5.18
C ILE A 12 5.74 -9.73 -4.81
N ASP A 13 5.08 -10.54 -5.64
CA ASP A 13 3.75 -11.05 -5.36
C ASP A 13 3.80 -12.08 -4.20
N PRO A 14 3.12 -11.82 -3.07
CA PRO A 14 3.09 -12.74 -1.95
C PRO A 14 2.10 -13.89 -2.14
N SER A 15 1.32 -13.95 -3.22
CA SER A 15 0.24 -14.95 -3.40
C SER A 15 0.70 -16.41 -3.15
N PRO A 16 1.83 -16.90 -3.69
CA PRO A 16 2.28 -18.27 -3.41
C PRO A 16 2.59 -18.51 -1.93
N PHE A 17 3.04 -17.48 -1.23
CA PHE A 17 3.29 -17.54 0.20
C PHE A 17 1.96 -17.53 0.99
N VAL A 18 1.00 -16.68 0.62
CA VAL A 18 -0.33 -16.62 1.26
C VAL A 18 -1.10 -17.93 1.06
N GLU A 19 -1.03 -18.53 -0.13
CA GLU A 19 -1.58 -19.85 -0.42
C GLU A 19 -0.98 -20.94 0.49
N SER A 20 0.33 -20.87 0.78
CA SER A 20 0.98 -21.81 1.70
C SER A 20 0.49 -21.66 3.15
N LEU A 21 0.04 -20.45 3.53
CA LEU A 21 -0.61 -20.18 4.82
C LEU A 21 -2.08 -20.61 4.84
N ARG A 22 -2.65 -21.04 3.71
CA ARG A 22 -4.08 -21.36 3.52
C ARG A 22 -5.00 -20.18 3.87
N LEU A 23 -4.52 -18.97 3.61
CA LEU A 23 -5.30 -17.75 3.77
C LEU A 23 -5.96 -17.37 2.45
N ASP A 24 -7.16 -16.80 2.53
CA ASP A 24 -7.90 -16.33 1.36
C ASP A 24 -7.42 -14.93 0.95
N THR A 25 -6.81 -14.83 -0.23
CA THR A 25 -6.28 -13.58 -0.80
C THR A 25 -7.36 -12.56 -1.14
N SER A 26 -8.63 -12.97 -1.23
CA SER A 26 -9.76 -12.07 -1.51
C SER A 26 -10.29 -11.36 -0.27
N THR A 27 -9.87 -11.77 0.92
CA THR A 27 -10.37 -11.25 2.19
C THR A 27 -9.36 -10.34 2.87
N GLN A 28 -9.82 -9.21 3.40
CA GLN A 28 -8.97 -8.37 4.24
C GLN A 28 -8.79 -9.03 5.60
N GLN A 29 -7.54 -9.14 6.03
CA GLN A 29 -7.15 -9.80 7.27
C GLN A 29 -6.56 -8.79 8.24
N ASP A 30 -6.71 -9.06 9.53
CA ASP A 30 -6.07 -8.25 10.56
C ASP A 30 -4.57 -8.60 10.65
N ALA A 31 -3.71 -7.58 10.67
CA ALA A 31 -2.26 -7.78 10.70
C ALA A 31 -1.79 -8.53 11.96
N GLN A 32 -2.50 -8.38 13.08
CA GLN A 32 -2.21 -9.10 14.32
C GLN A 32 -2.55 -10.58 14.18
N GLU A 33 -3.70 -10.91 13.59
CA GLU A 33 -4.12 -12.29 13.35
C GLU A 33 -3.14 -12.98 12.39
N PHE A 34 -2.77 -12.30 11.30
CA PHE A 34 -1.74 -12.76 10.39
C PHE A 34 -0.41 -13.03 11.10
N SER A 35 0.05 -12.11 11.96
CA SER A 35 1.29 -12.27 12.73
C SER A 35 1.26 -13.53 13.61
N LYS A 36 0.17 -13.74 14.36
CA LYS A 36 -0.01 -14.93 15.22
C LYS A 36 0.01 -16.22 14.41
N LEU A 37 -0.70 -16.26 13.28
CA LEU A 37 -0.72 -17.42 12.38
C LEU A 37 0.66 -17.71 11.79
N PHE A 38 1.35 -16.67 11.32
CA PHE A 38 2.67 -16.80 10.72
C PHE A 38 3.72 -17.27 11.73
N ILE A 39 3.73 -16.71 12.93
CA ILE A 39 4.61 -17.13 14.03
C ILE A 39 4.36 -18.59 14.40
N SER A 40 3.09 -19.01 14.52
CA SER A 40 2.72 -20.39 14.81
C SER A 40 3.19 -21.36 13.70
N LEU A 41 3.05 -20.97 12.43
CA LEU A 41 3.55 -21.77 11.32
C LEU A 41 5.07 -21.89 11.35
N LEU A 42 5.78 -20.79 11.58
CA LEU A 42 7.24 -20.79 11.67
C LEU A 42 7.70 -21.71 12.80
N GLU A 43 7.12 -21.62 13.99
CA GLU A 43 7.48 -22.49 15.10
C GLU A 43 7.23 -23.97 14.80
N SER A 44 6.06 -24.31 14.25
CA SER A 44 5.74 -25.70 13.90
C SER A 44 6.70 -26.26 12.84
N THR A 45 7.04 -25.46 11.83
CA THR A 45 7.93 -25.86 10.73
C THR A 45 9.38 -25.98 11.21
N LEU A 46 9.87 -25.01 12.00
CA LEU A 46 11.25 -24.95 12.47
C LEU A 46 11.52 -25.94 13.61
N LYS A 47 10.49 -26.39 14.35
CA LYS A 47 10.63 -27.39 15.42
C LYS A 47 11.30 -28.70 14.97
N HIS A 48 11.16 -29.04 13.69
CA HIS A 48 11.74 -30.25 13.08
C HIS A 48 13.21 -30.11 12.68
N GLN A 49 13.79 -28.91 12.75
CA GLN A 49 15.17 -28.65 12.36
C GLN A 49 16.16 -29.16 13.42
N SER A 50 17.28 -29.70 12.94
CA SER A 50 18.36 -30.26 13.78
C SER A 50 19.16 -29.16 14.49
N LEU A 51 19.30 -28.01 13.85
CA LEU A 51 20.08 -26.88 14.32
C LEU A 51 19.28 -26.08 15.36
N LYS A 52 19.80 -25.99 16.59
CA LYS A 52 19.11 -25.32 17.71
C LYS A 52 18.79 -23.85 17.44
N ASN A 53 19.72 -23.11 16.82
CA ASN A 53 19.54 -21.70 16.48
C ASN A 53 18.41 -21.49 15.45
N VAL A 54 18.22 -22.44 14.53
CA VAL A 54 17.14 -22.39 13.54
C VAL A 54 15.83 -22.83 14.19
N LYS A 55 15.89 -23.90 15.00
CA LYS A 55 14.73 -24.44 15.72
C LYS A 55 14.09 -23.43 16.68
N ASN A 56 14.93 -22.69 17.40
CA ASN A 56 14.51 -21.73 18.40
C ASN A 56 14.51 -20.29 17.87
N LEU A 57 14.63 -20.07 16.55
CA LEU A 57 14.72 -18.73 15.96
C LEU A 57 13.59 -17.82 16.43
N VAL A 58 12.35 -18.30 16.37
CA VAL A 58 11.17 -17.52 16.76
C VAL A 58 11.18 -17.23 18.25
N THR A 59 11.47 -18.25 19.05
CA THR A 59 11.45 -18.15 20.50
C THR A 59 12.57 -17.28 21.07
N ASP A 60 13.75 -17.30 20.45
CA ASP A 60 14.91 -16.57 20.95
C ASP A 60 14.83 -15.08 20.60
N ASN A 61 14.08 -14.71 19.54
CA ASN A 61 13.99 -13.33 19.06
C ASN A 61 12.69 -12.61 19.44
N PHE A 62 11.57 -13.32 19.57
CA PHE A 62 10.23 -12.71 19.71
C PHE A 62 9.48 -13.13 20.98
N ARG A 63 9.88 -14.19 21.69
CA ARG A 63 9.15 -14.67 22.87
C ARG A 63 9.62 -13.95 24.14
N GLY A 64 8.67 -13.32 24.83
CA GLY A 64 8.83 -12.83 26.20
C GLY A 64 8.03 -13.65 27.21
N GLU A 65 8.28 -13.39 28.50
CA GLU A 65 7.60 -14.05 29.62
C GLU A 65 6.97 -13.04 30.57
N TYR A 66 5.74 -13.32 31.00
CA TYR A 66 5.11 -12.62 32.11
C TYR A 66 4.38 -13.61 33.02
N LYS A 67 3.97 -13.14 34.19
CA LYS A 67 3.13 -13.92 35.10
C LYS A 67 1.92 -13.11 35.54
N TYR A 68 0.76 -13.77 35.52
CA TYR A 68 -0.44 -13.24 36.19
C TYR A 68 -0.32 -13.52 37.68
N VAL A 69 -0.44 -12.47 38.49
CA VAL A 69 -0.42 -12.59 39.95
C VAL A 69 -1.76 -12.15 40.49
N THR A 70 -2.39 -13.02 41.26
CA THR A 70 -3.60 -12.71 42.03
C THR A 70 -3.25 -12.77 43.51
N ARG A 71 -3.28 -11.62 44.18
CA ARG A 71 -2.98 -11.49 45.62
C ARG A 71 -4.27 -11.30 46.39
N CYS A 72 -4.57 -12.22 47.30
CA CYS A 72 -5.73 -12.10 48.20
C CYS A 72 -5.55 -10.90 49.16
N CYS A 73 -6.58 -10.05 49.30
CA CYS A 73 -6.50 -8.89 50.20
C CYS A 73 -6.51 -9.27 51.70
N LYS A 74 -7.05 -10.45 52.05
CA LYS A 74 -7.18 -10.89 53.44
C LYS A 74 -5.96 -11.66 53.95
N CYS A 75 -5.52 -12.70 53.23
CA CYS A 75 -4.40 -13.55 53.66
C CYS A 75 -3.08 -13.23 52.97
N LEU A 76 -3.07 -12.28 52.03
CA LEU A 76 -1.90 -11.85 51.26
C LEU A 76 -1.21 -12.94 50.43
N THR A 77 -1.80 -14.14 50.34
CA THR A 77 -1.28 -15.23 49.51
C THR A 77 -1.38 -14.85 48.03
N GLU A 78 -0.29 -15.03 47.31
CA GLU A 78 -0.20 -14.84 45.86
C GLU A 78 -0.41 -16.17 45.13
N SER A 79 -1.35 -16.17 44.19
CA SER A 79 -1.46 -17.19 43.16
C SER A 79 -0.79 -16.67 41.91
N VAL A 80 0.22 -17.40 41.41
CA VAL A 80 1.05 -17.01 40.27
C VAL A 80 0.81 -17.98 39.12
N SER A 81 0.51 -17.45 37.94
CA SER A 81 0.34 -18.21 36.70
C SER A 81 1.29 -17.67 35.62
N PRO A 82 2.42 -18.36 35.35
CA PRO A 82 3.35 -17.99 34.29
C PRO A 82 2.73 -18.14 32.90
N SER A 83 3.11 -17.27 31.97
CA SER A 83 2.64 -17.26 30.58
C SER A 83 3.70 -16.64 29.66
N MET A 84 3.49 -16.78 28.36
CA MET A 84 4.41 -16.38 27.30
C MET A 84 3.70 -15.42 26.35
N PHE A 85 4.44 -14.51 25.72
CA PHE A 85 3.89 -13.59 24.73
C PHE A 85 4.86 -13.36 23.57
N TYR A 86 4.30 -13.03 22.40
CA TYR A 86 5.04 -12.56 21.21
C TYR A 86 4.80 -11.09 20.91
N GLU A 87 3.77 -10.51 21.54
CA GLU A 87 3.37 -9.12 21.44
C GLU A 87 2.65 -8.71 22.73
N LEU A 88 2.70 -7.41 23.07
CA LEU A 88 1.93 -6.83 24.16
C LEU A 88 0.75 -6.05 23.60
N GLU A 89 -0.46 -6.39 24.04
CA GLU A 89 -1.69 -5.73 23.62
C GLU A 89 -2.00 -4.55 24.55
N LEU A 90 -1.78 -3.33 24.06
CA LEU A 90 -1.86 -2.10 24.83
C LEU A 90 -3.16 -1.34 24.55
N ASN A 91 -3.90 -1.02 25.62
CA ASN A 91 -5.09 -0.19 25.52
C ASN A 91 -4.70 1.28 25.31
N VAL A 92 -5.35 1.92 24.34
CA VAL A 92 -5.11 3.33 23.97
C VAL A 92 -6.27 4.24 24.36
N LYS A 93 -7.33 3.69 24.96
CA LYS A 93 -8.51 4.45 25.35
C LYS A 93 -8.20 5.28 26.60
N GLY A 94 -8.02 6.58 26.41
CA GLY A 94 -7.80 7.54 27.51
C GLY A 94 -6.33 7.88 27.77
N HIS A 95 -5.41 7.32 26.99
CA HIS A 95 -3.97 7.56 27.10
C HIS A 95 -3.43 8.24 25.84
N ASN A 96 -2.44 9.11 26.04
CA ASN A 96 -1.82 9.87 24.97
C ASN A 96 -0.34 9.51 24.79
N THR A 97 0.24 8.70 25.68
CA THR A 97 1.64 8.26 25.58
C THR A 97 1.77 6.74 25.71
N LEU A 98 2.78 6.17 25.06
CA LEU A 98 3.07 4.73 25.13
C LEU A 98 3.38 4.29 26.57
N THR A 99 4.05 5.14 27.34
CA THR A 99 4.38 4.91 28.75
C THR A 99 3.12 4.77 29.61
N GLU A 100 2.10 5.60 29.38
CA GLU A 100 0.79 5.47 30.04
C GLU A 100 0.09 4.16 29.65
N CYS A 101 0.10 3.79 28.37
CA CYS A 101 -0.50 2.53 27.92
C CYS A 101 0.19 1.30 28.55
N LEU A 102 1.52 1.32 28.68
CA LEU A 102 2.29 0.28 29.36
C LEU A 102 1.99 0.24 30.87
N ALA A 103 1.83 1.41 31.50
CA ALA A 103 1.47 1.50 32.91
C ALA A 103 0.05 0.97 33.17
N GLU A 104 -0.92 1.24 32.27
CA GLU A 104 -2.27 0.64 32.34
C GLU A 104 -2.21 -0.87 32.19
N PHE A 105 -1.43 -1.38 31.23
CA PHE A 105 -1.27 -2.82 31.01
C PHE A 105 -0.76 -3.56 32.26
N LEU A 106 0.09 -2.90 33.07
CA LEU A 106 0.64 -3.44 34.31
C LEU A 106 -0.14 -3.00 35.57
N GLN A 107 -1.25 -2.29 35.40
CA GLN A 107 -2.03 -1.76 36.50
C GLN A 107 -2.67 -2.90 37.31
N VAL A 108 -2.81 -2.65 38.61
CA VAL A 108 -3.54 -3.54 39.51
C VAL A 108 -5.04 -3.41 39.31
N GLU A 109 -5.67 -4.49 38.87
CA GLU A 109 -7.11 -4.67 38.82
C GLU A 109 -7.62 -5.20 40.16
N ARG A 110 -8.71 -4.64 40.67
CA ARG A 110 -9.35 -5.12 41.90
C ARG A 110 -10.53 -6.03 41.57
N LEU A 111 -10.51 -7.22 42.18
CA LEU A 111 -11.56 -8.22 42.09
C LEU A 111 -12.49 -8.03 43.30
N GLU A 112 -13.63 -7.37 43.08
CA GLU A 112 -14.61 -7.00 44.11
C GLU A 112 -16.03 -7.45 43.71
N GLY A 113 -16.95 -7.50 44.68
CA GLY A 113 -18.36 -7.83 44.43
C GLY A 113 -18.58 -9.24 43.85
N ALA A 114 -19.17 -9.32 42.66
CA ALA A 114 -19.47 -10.59 42.00
C ALA A 114 -18.19 -11.34 41.53
N ASP A 115 -17.13 -10.57 41.25
CA ASP A 115 -15.87 -11.07 40.67
C ASP A 115 -14.83 -11.44 41.73
N CYS A 116 -15.21 -11.49 43.02
CA CYS A 116 -14.34 -11.89 44.12
C CYS A 116 -13.63 -13.23 43.87
N TYR A 117 -12.34 -13.26 44.21
CA TYR A 117 -11.45 -14.40 44.02
C TYR A 117 -11.73 -15.53 45.02
N SER A 118 -11.86 -16.76 44.52
CA SER A 118 -11.96 -17.95 45.37
C SER A 118 -10.59 -18.33 45.92
N CYS A 119 -10.28 -17.88 47.13
CA CYS A 119 -8.96 -18.06 47.72
C CYS A 119 -8.77 -19.49 48.25
N PRO A 120 -7.70 -20.22 47.84
CA PRO A 120 -7.44 -21.59 48.30
C PRO A 120 -6.99 -21.65 49.77
N VAL A 121 -6.49 -20.55 50.34
CA VAL A 121 -6.07 -20.49 51.75
C VAL A 121 -7.26 -20.12 52.64
N CYS A 122 -8.06 -19.13 52.24
CA CYS A 122 -9.25 -18.74 53.01
C CYS A 122 -10.42 -19.70 52.81
N GLN A 123 -10.42 -20.51 51.75
CA GLN A 123 -11.51 -21.43 51.37
C GLN A 123 -12.87 -20.73 51.16
N VAL A 124 -12.83 -19.42 50.88
CA VAL A 124 -14.00 -18.57 50.62
C VAL A 124 -13.67 -17.52 49.56
N LYS A 125 -14.70 -16.94 48.94
CA LYS A 125 -14.54 -15.77 48.06
C LYS A 125 -14.02 -14.59 48.86
N GLN A 126 -12.99 -13.94 48.36
CA GLN A 126 -12.33 -12.79 48.96
C GLN A 126 -12.03 -11.74 47.89
N GLU A 127 -11.97 -10.49 48.31
CA GLU A 127 -11.40 -9.44 47.46
C GLU A 127 -9.93 -9.75 47.19
N ALA A 128 -9.49 -9.46 45.97
CA ALA A 128 -8.12 -9.72 45.55
C ALA A 128 -7.65 -8.67 44.54
N CYS A 129 -6.34 -8.52 44.44
CA CYS A 129 -5.68 -7.70 43.44
C CYS A 129 -5.07 -8.59 42.37
N ARG A 130 -5.47 -8.41 41.10
CA ARG A 130 -4.91 -9.10 39.94
C ARG A 130 -4.03 -8.14 39.14
N PHE A 131 -2.84 -8.55 38.75
CA PHE A 131 -1.93 -7.75 37.94
C PHE A 131 -0.94 -8.64 37.17
N ILE A 132 -0.31 -8.05 36.15
CA ILE A 132 0.72 -8.69 35.34
C ILE A 132 2.08 -8.25 35.84
N LYS A 133 3.04 -9.19 35.89
CA LYS A 133 4.46 -8.89 36.09
C LYS A 133 5.24 -9.37 34.87
N LEU A 134 5.91 -8.46 34.18
CA LEU A 134 6.85 -8.80 33.10
C LEU A 134 8.09 -9.44 33.71
N CYS A 135 8.45 -10.64 33.26
CA CYS A 135 9.60 -11.40 33.75
C CYS A 135 10.80 -11.25 32.82
N SER A 136 10.59 -11.41 31.51
CA SER A 136 11.63 -11.28 30.50
C SER A 136 11.07 -10.67 29.22
N LEU A 137 11.92 -9.91 28.52
CA LEU A 137 11.55 -9.26 27.25
C LEU A 137 12.37 -9.84 26.10
N PRO A 138 11.75 -10.02 24.92
CA PRO A 138 12.44 -10.53 23.73
C PRO A 138 13.35 -9.45 23.10
N PRO A 139 14.39 -9.84 22.34
CA PRO A 139 15.20 -8.92 21.55
C PRO A 139 14.39 -8.03 20.60
N VAL A 140 13.31 -8.54 20.03
CA VAL A 140 12.35 -7.80 19.21
C VAL A 140 11.00 -7.77 19.92
N LEU A 141 10.61 -6.57 20.38
CA LEU A 141 9.39 -6.31 21.13
C LEU A 141 8.31 -5.73 20.22
N ASN A 142 7.23 -6.49 20.03
CA ASN A 142 6.05 -6.04 19.31
C ASN A 142 5.01 -5.46 20.29
N LEU A 143 4.59 -4.22 20.05
CA LEU A 143 3.58 -3.54 20.86
C LEU A 143 2.36 -3.25 19.97
N GLN A 144 1.26 -3.94 20.26
CA GLN A 144 0.01 -3.82 19.54
C GLN A 144 -0.87 -2.76 20.20
N LEU A 145 -1.30 -1.76 19.43
CA LEU A 145 -2.17 -0.69 19.92
C LEU A 145 -3.64 -1.03 19.66
N LEU A 146 -4.38 -1.35 20.73
CA LEU A 146 -5.79 -1.75 20.66
C LEU A 146 -6.71 -0.57 20.34
N ARG A 147 -6.69 -0.12 19.08
CA ARG A 147 -7.50 1.01 18.60
C ARG A 147 -8.95 0.65 18.31
N PHE A 148 -9.30 -0.61 18.15
CA PHE A 148 -10.67 -1.01 17.83
C PHE A 148 -11.44 -1.36 19.09
N VAL A 149 -12.40 -0.51 19.46
CA VAL A 149 -13.28 -0.73 20.61
C VAL A 149 -14.70 -0.96 20.16
N PHE A 150 -15.44 -1.79 20.89
CA PHE A 150 -16.85 -2.01 20.62
C PHE A 150 -17.69 -0.86 21.19
N ASP A 151 -18.37 -0.12 20.32
CA ASP A 151 -19.30 0.93 20.70
C ASP A 151 -20.66 0.30 21.02
N ARG A 152 -20.96 0.17 22.33
CA ARG A 152 -22.18 -0.49 22.80
C ARG A 152 -23.46 0.24 22.39
N GLU A 153 -23.40 1.56 22.19
CA GLU A 153 -24.58 2.35 21.77
C GLU A 153 -24.91 2.11 20.31
N LYS A 154 -23.89 1.96 19.46
CA LYS A 154 -24.03 1.77 18.01
C LYS A 154 -23.98 0.30 17.57
N GLY A 155 -23.66 -0.61 18.48
CA GLY A 155 -23.54 -2.05 18.18
C GLY A 155 -22.43 -2.39 17.18
N GLN A 156 -21.45 -1.51 16.98
CA GLN A 156 -20.41 -1.67 15.97
C GLN A 156 -19.00 -1.41 16.54
N ARG A 157 -17.98 -2.02 15.92
CA ARG A 157 -16.58 -1.70 16.23
C ARG A 157 -16.25 -0.30 15.70
N LYS A 158 -15.55 0.48 16.52
CA LYS A 158 -15.13 1.84 16.22
C LYS A 158 -13.62 1.96 16.44
N LYS A 159 -12.94 2.56 15.47
CA LYS A 159 -11.53 2.93 15.61
C LYS A 159 -11.35 4.18 16.47
N LEU A 160 -10.46 4.09 17.45
CA LEU A 160 -9.99 5.18 18.28
C LEU A 160 -8.99 6.03 17.49
N LYS A 161 -9.31 7.32 17.34
CA LYS A 161 -8.45 8.34 16.72
C LYS A 161 -7.64 9.13 17.74
N THR A 162 -7.45 8.61 18.95
CA THR A 162 -6.60 9.23 19.97
C THR A 162 -5.15 9.29 19.46
N VAL A 163 -4.52 10.44 19.63
CA VAL A 163 -3.10 10.61 19.30
C VAL A 163 -2.28 9.89 20.37
N VAL A 164 -1.49 8.90 19.97
CA VAL A 164 -0.57 8.21 20.87
C VAL A 164 0.85 8.65 20.52
N GLN A 165 1.56 9.18 21.51
CA GLN A 165 2.97 9.55 21.44
C GLN A 165 3.84 8.38 21.89
N PHE A 166 4.87 8.06 21.14
CA PHE A 166 5.80 6.97 21.45
C PHE A 166 7.25 7.41 21.19
N PRO A 167 8.18 7.08 22.09
CA PRO A 167 9.57 7.51 21.97
C PRO A 167 10.33 6.66 20.93
N GLU A 168 11.32 7.24 20.26
CA GLU A 168 12.27 6.48 19.43
C GLU A 168 13.13 5.54 20.28
N THR A 169 13.38 5.88 21.53
CA THR A 169 14.11 5.07 22.49
C THR A 169 13.23 4.82 23.71
N LEU A 170 12.89 3.56 23.96
CA LEU A 170 12.02 3.09 25.04
C LEU A 170 12.86 2.38 26.10
N ASP A 171 12.83 2.89 27.34
CA ASP A 171 13.40 2.19 28.49
C ASP A 171 12.32 1.36 29.17
N MET A 172 12.53 0.04 29.21
CA MET A 172 11.60 -0.92 29.81
C MET A 172 11.97 -1.30 31.25
N LYS A 173 13.08 -0.76 31.78
CA LYS A 173 13.62 -1.16 33.08
C LYS A 173 12.62 -1.04 34.23
N ASP A 174 11.81 0.02 34.23
CA ASP A 174 10.83 0.27 35.31
C ASP A 174 9.58 -0.62 35.22
N PHE A 175 9.37 -1.29 34.08
CA PHE A 175 8.21 -2.14 33.81
C PHE A 175 8.47 -3.63 34.02
N VAL A 176 9.74 -4.05 34.04
CA VAL A 176 10.14 -5.45 34.21
C VAL A 176 10.42 -5.72 35.69
N GLU A 177 9.97 -6.87 36.20
CA GLU A 177 10.34 -7.30 37.54
C GLU A 177 11.86 -7.38 37.64
N LYS A 178 12.45 -6.85 38.72
CA LYS A 178 13.90 -6.90 38.97
C LYS A 178 14.34 -8.36 39.15
N ALA A 179 14.47 -9.10 38.05
CA ALA A 179 14.76 -10.52 38.05
C ALA A 179 16.23 -10.80 38.34
N THR A 180 17.11 -9.81 38.18
CA THR A 180 18.56 -9.95 38.37
C THR A 180 19.14 -8.66 38.96
N ASP A 181 20.07 -8.80 39.91
CA ASP A 181 20.93 -7.72 40.45
C ASP A 181 21.81 -7.05 39.37
N THR A 182 21.62 -7.40 38.10
CA THR A 182 22.27 -6.76 36.97
C THR A 182 21.54 -5.44 36.70
N ASN A 183 22.20 -4.33 37.03
CA ASN A 183 21.75 -2.96 36.74
C ASN A 183 21.77 -2.65 35.22
N GLU A 184 21.52 -3.65 34.38
CA GLU A 184 21.67 -3.60 32.94
C GLU A 184 20.56 -2.74 32.30
N PRO A 185 20.91 -1.88 31.33
CA PRO A 185 19.92 -1.11 30.60
C PRO A 185 19.02 -2.04 29.77
N LEU A 186 17.70 -1.84 29.86
CA LEU A 186 16.67 -2.50 29.05
C LEU A 186 16.12 -1.50 28.03
N VAL A 187 17.03 -0.97 27.21
CA VAL A 187 16.76 0.08 26.24
C VAL A 187 16.47 -0.54 24.87
N TYR A 188 15.36 -0.09 24.27
CA TYR A 188 14.91 -0.50 22.96
C TYR A 188 14.80 0.69 22.02
N ASN A 189 15.14 0.49 20.75
CA ASN A 189 15.00 1.50 19.70
C ASN A 189 13.85 1.14 18.76
N LEU A 190 13.08 2.14 18.36
CA LEU A 190 11.99 1.99 17.40
C LEU A 190 12.56 1.61 16.03
N SER A 191 12.13 0.45 15.54
CA SER A 191 12.60 -0.16 14.30
C SER A 191 11.54 -0.16 13.20
N ALA A 192 10.27 -0.33 13.56
CA ALA A 192 9.17 -0.23 12.61
C ALA A 192 7.88 0.30 13.24
N VAL A 193 7.05 0.91 12.40
CA VAL A 193 5.71 1.38 12.74
C VAL A 193 4.76 0.89 11.64
N LEU A 194 3.76 0.10 12.01
CA LEU A 194 2.69 -0.31 11.11
C LEU A 194 1.51 0.64 11.29
N ILE A 195 1.10 1.33 10.23
CA ILE A 195 -0.06 2.21 10.19
C ILE A 195 -1.22 1.47 9.53
N HIS A 196 -2.39 1.52 10.16
CA HIS A 196 -3.64 1.09 9.53
C HIS A 196 -4.43 2.32 9.11
N LYS A 197 -4.61 2.57 7.82
CA LYS A 197 -5.44 3.65 7.27
C LYS A 197 -6.85 3.10 7.03
N GLY A 198 -7.87 3.75 7.57
CA GLY A 198 -9.25 3.28 7.46
C GLY A 198 -10.01 3.36 8.78
N ALA A 199 -11.34 3.42 8.68
CA ALA A 199 -12.24 3.60 9.82
C ALA A 199 -12.76 2.27 10.41
N SER A 200 -12.75 1.19 9.64
CA SER A 200 -13.24 -0.13 10.05
C SER A 200 -12.12 -1.01 10.60
N ALA A 201 -12.48 -1.99 11.42
CA ALA A 201 -11.59 -3.08 11.84
C ALA A 201 -11.46 -4.18 10.76
N SER A 202 -12.46 -4.29 9.89
CA SER A 202 -12.54 -5.31 8.84
C SER A 202 -12.17 -4.77 7.47
N SER A 203 -11.85 -3.47 7.37
CA SER A 203 -11.44 -2.88 6.12
C SER A 203 -10.53 -1.67 6.30
N GLY A 204 -9.42 -1.66 5.57
CA GLY A 204 -8.49 -0.54 5.51
C GLY A 204 -7.27 -0.87 4.67
N HIS A 205 -6.23 -0.07 4.85
CA HIS A 205 -4.98 -0.14 4.12
C HIS A 205 -3.80 -0.07 5.06
N PHE A 206 -2.90 -1.05 4.99
CA PHE A 206 -1.73 -1.11 5.87
C PHE A 206 -0.52 -0.50 5.18
N VAL A 207 0.19 0.38 5.89
CA VAL A 207 1.46 0.97 5.43
C VAL A 207 2.50 0.76 6.50
N ALA A 208 3.68 0.25 6.13
CA ALA A 208 4.76 -0.01 7.06
C ALA A 208 5.85 1.05 6.92
N TYR A 209 6.27 1.62 8.04
CA TYR A 209 7.44 2.49 8.14
C TYR A 209 8.55 1.68 8.80
N ILE A 210 9.66 1.45 8.12
CA ILE A 210 10.74 0.60 8.63
C ILE A 210 12.05 1.38 8.58
N LYS A 211 12.77 1.37 9.70
CA LYS A 211 14.11 1.92 9.79
C LYS A 211 15.11 0.88 9.32
N ASP A 212 15.90 1.26 8.33
CA ASP A 212 17.03 0.45 7.90
C ASP A 212 18.07 0.39 9.03
N GLY A 213 18.36 -0.81 9.52
CA GLY A 213 19.33 -1.04 10.60
C GLY A 213 20.76 -0.64 10.24
N LEU A 214 21.12 -0.62 8.95
CA LEU A 214 22.48 -0.29 8.49
C LEU A 214 22.66 1.21 8.30
N THR A 215 21.70 1.85 7.63
CA THR A 215 21.80 3.29 7.30
C THR A 215 21.15 4.19 8.34
N GLY A 216 20.28 3.63 9.20
CA GLY A 216 19.47 4.37 10.15
C GLY A 216 18.38 5.22 9.50
N VAL A 217 18.15 5.08 8.19
CA VAL A 217 17.16 5.85 7.43
C VAL A 217 15.80 5.16 7.46
N TRP A 218 14.75 5.96 7.58
CA TRP A 218 13.37 5.48 7.50
C TRP A 218 12.92 5.35 6.04
N ASN A 219 12.23 4.25 5.76
CA ASN A 219 11.59 4.02 4.46
C ASN A 219 10.12 3.68 4.70
N THR A 220 9.27 4.17 3.81
CA THR A 220 7.84 3.85 3.75
C THR A 220 7.62 2.73 2.75
N PHE A 221 6.93 1.68 3.17
CA PHE A 221 6.55 0.53 2.36
C PHE A 221 5.02 0.55 2.21
N ASN A 222 4.58 0.90 1.01
CA ASN A 222 3.18 0.99 0.61
C ASN A 222 2.98 0.09 -0.62
N ASP A 223 2.71 -1.19 -0.37
CA ASP A 223 2.61 -2.25 -1.38
C ASP A 223 3.81 -2.29 -2.34
N GLU A 224 3.60 -1.95 -3.61
CA GLU A 224 4.63 -1.92 -4.66
C GLU A 224 5.56 -0.69 -4.59
N SER A 225 5.21 0.30 -3.77
CA SER A 225 5.92 1.57 -3.66
C SER A 225 6.77 1.60 -2.40
N VAL A 226 8.07 1.80 -2.58
CA VAL A 226 9.04 2.02 -1.50
C VAL A 226 9.63 3.42 -1.65
N GLU A 227 9.46 4.23 -0.61
CA GLU A 227 9.92 5.62 -0.60
C GLU A 227 10.85 5.86 0.57
N LYS A 228 12.01 6.48 0.29
CA LYS A 228 12.96 6.88 1.31
C LYS A 228 12.49 8.19 1.93
N LEU A 229 12.33 8.23 3.25
CA LEU A 229 11.94 9.45 3.95
C LEU A 229 13.13 10.40 4.08
N GLU A 230 12.97 11.61 3.55
CA GLU A 230 13.96 12.68 3.69
C GLU A 230 13.84 13.35 5.05
N GLY A 231 14.86 13.18 5.89
CA GLY A 231 14.98 13.83 7.19
C GLY A 231 14.92 12.86 8.38
N LYS A 232 15.17 13.40 9.58
CA LYS A 232 15.19 12.60 10.82
C LYS A 232 13.81 12.38 11.44
N LYS A 233 12.78 13.12 11.00
CA LYS A 233 11.44 13.04 11.58
C LYS A 233 10.55 12.16 10.72
N LEU A 234 10.06 11.08 11.31
CA LEU A 234 8.97 10.29 10.77
C LEU A 234 7.72 11.16 10.64
N LYS A 235 7.13 11.19 9.44
CA LYS A 235 5.83 11.82 9.21
C LYS A 235 4.81 10.70 8.96
N LEU A 236 4.20 10.23 10.04
CA LEU A 236 3.36 9.02 10.02
C LEU A 236 1.92 9.29 9.55
N ASP A 237 1.45 10.52 9.71
CA ASP A 237 0.07 10.93 9.44
C ASP A 237 0.00 11.92 8.24
N GLU A 238 0.85 11.77 7.21
CA GLU A 238 0.76 12.62 6.02
C GLU A 238 -0.55 12.40 5.25
N GLU A 239 -1.00 13.49 4.61
CA GLU A 239 -2.35 13.75 4.08
C GLU A 239 -2.89 12.59 3.23
N ASP A 240 -4.04 12.05 3.65
CA ASP A 240 -4.93 11.34 2.74
C ASP A 240 -5.49 12.37 1.75
N PRO A 241 -5.25 12.25 0.43
CA PRO A 241 -5.76 13.19 -0.56
C PRO A 241 -7.30 13.32 -0.54
N GLU A 242 -8.02 12.35 0.04
CA GLU A 242 -9.48 12.42 0.20
C GLU A 242 -9.96 13.21 1.44
N ASN A 243 -9.09 13.58 2.39
CA ASN A 243 -9.52 14.27 3.61
C ASN A 243 -8.50 15.29 4.17
N PRO A 244 -8.50 16.55 3.68
CA PRO A 244 -7.47 17.56 3.96
C PRO A 244 -7.56 18.21 5.35
N LYS A 245 -8.06 17.51 6.38
CA LYS A 245 -8.18 18.06 7.74
C LYS A 245 -6.87 17.92 8.49
N LYS A 246 -6.06 18.98 8.49
CA LYS A 246 -4.84 19.12 9.31
C LYS A 246 -5.11 18.77 10.78
N PRO A 247 -4.54 17.69 11.34
CA PRO A 247 -4.42 17.59 12.79
C PRO A 247 -3.45 18.69 13.25
N LYS A 248 -3.82 19.41 14.32
CA LYS A 248 -2.96 20.43 14.93
C LYS A 248 -1.64 19.76 15.32
N THR A 249 -0.52 20.21 14.74
CA THR A 249 0.82 19.70 15.04
C THR A 249 1.13 20.02 16.50
N GLN A 250 0.95 19.05 17.39
CA GLN A 250 1.38 19.18 18.77
C GLN A 250 2.91 19.26 18.82
N ARG A 251 3.46 20.11 19.68
CA ARG A 251 4.91 20.18 19.92
C ARG A 251 5.36 18.85 20.53
N LEU A 252 5.94 17.99 19.71
CA LEU A 252 6.55 16.73 20.14
C LEU A 252 7.89 16.99 20.85
N PRO A 253 8.15 16.30 21.97
CA PRO A 253 9.49 16.22 22.54
C PRO A 253 10.52 15.71 21.52
N LYS A 254 11.78 16.10 21.67
CA LYS A 254 12.87 15.58 20.81
C LYS A 254 12.96 14.06 20.99
N GLY A 255 12.98 13.33 19.87
CA GLY A 255 13.06 11.86 19.88
C GLY A 255 11.73 11.16 20.17
N CYS A 256 10.59 11.86 20.13
CA CYS A 256 9.26 11.24 20.17
C CYS A 256 8.55 11.38 18.83
N GLN A 257 7.75 10.37 18.51
CA GLN A 257 6.84 10.31 17.38
C GLN A 257 5.39 10.27 17.89
N SER A 258 4.44 10.60 17.04
CA SER A 258 3.01 10.44 17.36
C SER A 258 2.23 9.99 16.15
N SER A 259 1.16 9.24 16.40
CA SER A 259 0.21 8.91 15.35
C SER A 259 -1.20 8.67 15.89
N THR A 260 -2.20 9.01 15.08
CA THR A 260 -3.60 8.62 15.28
C THR A 260 -3.94 7.24 14.74
N ASP A 261 -3.07 6.66 13.92
CA ASP A 261 -3.36 5.48 13.09
C ASP A 261 -2.33 4.35 13.23
N ALA A 262 -1.26 4.56 14.01
CA ALA A 262 -0.31 3.51 14.37
C ALA A 262 -1.01 2.31 15.01
N TYR A 263 -0.91 1.16 14.36
CA TYR A 263 -1.54 -0.09 14.74
C TYR A 263 -0.59 -0.97 15.55
N MET A 264 0.66 -1.10 15.11
CA MET A 264 1.69 -1.88 15.77
C MET A 264 3.02 -1.11 15.77
N LEU A 265 3.74 -1.16 16.89
CA LEU A 265 5.09 -0.61 17.04
C LEU A 265 6.07 -1.76 17.25
N VAL A 266 7.20 -1.74 16.54
CA VAL A 266 8.26 -2.74 16.68
C VAL A 266 9.50 -2.07 17.22
N TYR A 267 9.97 -2.58 18.34
CA TYR A 267 11.14 -2.10 19.06
C TYR A 267 12.22 -3.18 19.09
N THR A 268 13.47 -2.82 18.83
CA THR A 268 14.61 -3.74 18.88
C THR A 268 15.55 -3.35 20.01
N SER A 269 15.96 -4.33 20.82
CA SER A 269 16.92 -4.14 21.91
C SER A 269 18.22 -3.56 21.37
N GLU A 270 18.79 -2.56 22.04
CA GLU A 270 20.06 -1.95 21.63
C GLU A 270 21.23 -2.95 21.63
N LYS A 271 21.15 -3.98 22.49
CA LYS A 271 22.11 -5.09 22.52
C LYS A 271 22.00 -6.00 21.30
N HIS A 272 20.82 -6.03 20.69
CA HIS A 272 20.54 -6.82 19.51
C HIS A 272 20.79 -5.97 18.25
N ASN A 273 22.08 -5.73 17.97
CA ASN A 273 22.46 -5.12 16.71
C ASN A 273 22.67 -6.25 15.68
N PRO A 274 21.80 -6.40 14.66
CA PRO A 274 22.07 -7.34 13.59
C PRO A 274 23.35 -6.87 12.90
N SER A 275 24.43 -7.63 13.04
CA SER A 275 25.61 -7.39 12.21
C SER A 275 25.18 -7.47 10.73
N PRO A 276 25.81 -6.69 9.84
CA PRO A 276 25.57 -6.85 8.40
C PRO A 276 26.02 -8.25 8.01
N MET A 277 25.09 -9.22 8.06
CA MET A 277 25.35 -10.56 7.58
C MET A 277 25.32 -10.49 6.06
N GLU A 278 26.46 -10.75 5.45
CA GLU A 278 26.52 -11.16 4.06
C GLU A 278 25.83 -12.53 3.97
N VAL A 279 24.52 -12.52 3.71
CA VAL A 279 23.72 -13.73 3.64
C VAL A 279 24.11 -14.49 2.38
N LYS A 280 24.89 -15.57 2.51
CA LYS A 280 25.13 -16.45 1.35
C LYS A 280 23.92 -17.36 1.15
N LEU A 281 23.20 -17.15 0.05
CA LEU A 281 22.08 -18.01 -0.31
C LEU A 281 22.59 -19.43 -0.64
N PRO A 282 21.87 -20.47 -0.20
CA PRO A 282 22.06 -21.83 -0.72
C PRO A 282 21.89 -21.87 -2.24
N HIS A 283 22.69 -22.70 -2.92
CA HIS A 283 22.73 -22.81 -4.38
C HIS A 283 21.34 -22.92 -5.04
N LYS A 284 20.48 -23.80 -4.52
CA LYS A 284 19.11 -23.98 -5.04
C LYS A 284 18.26 -22.71 -5.00
N LEU A 285 18.41 -21.89 -3.97
CA LEU A 285 17.68 -20.63 -3.86
C LEU A 285 18.27 -19.57 -4.80
N GLN A 286 19.59 -19.58 -4.98
CA GLN A 286 20.25 -18.70 -5.95
C GLN A 286 19.78 -19.01 -7.37
N GLU A 287 19.79 -20.29 -7.78
CA GLU A 287 19.29 -20.73 -9.10
C GLU A 287 17.83 -20.31 -9.33
N TYR A 288 16.99 -20.41 -8.29
CA TYR A 288 15.60 -19.98 -8.37
C TYR A 288 15.48 -18.46 -8.57
N VAL A 289 16.23 -17.66 -7.80
CA VAL A 289 16.25 -16.20 -7.95
C VAL A 289 16.73 -15.79 -9.34
N ASP A 290 17.81 -16.40 -9.83
CA ASP A 290 18.38 -16.09 -11.15
C ASP A 290 17.41 -16.42 -12.28
N SER A 291 16.69 -17.55 -12.16
CA SER A 291 15.62 -17.94 -13.08
C SER A 291 14.49 -16.91 -13.11
N GLN A 292 14.01 -16.47 -11.93
CA GLN A 292 12.96 -15.44 -11.85
C GLN A 292 13.44 -14.09 -12.41
N ASN A 293 14.68 -13.70 -12.15
CA ASN A 293 15.26 -12.47 -12.70
C ASN A 293 15.37 -12.52 -14.23
N LYS A 294 15.70 -13.68 -14.80
CA LYS A 294 15.74 -13.86 -16.25
C LYS A 294 14.36 -13.69 -16.89
N ILE A 295 13.33 -14.31 -16.31
CA ILE A 295 11.94 -14.14 -16.77
C ILE A 295 11.53 -12.66 -16.70
N PHE A 296 11.92 -11.96 -15.64
CA PHE A 296 11.64 -10.54 -15.50
C PHE A 296 12.37 -9.67 -16.53
N ASP A 297 13.64 -9.97 -16.82
CA ASP A 297 14.39 -9.26 -17.86
C ASP A 297 13.73 -9.44 -19.24
N GLU A 298 13.34 -10.67 -19.60
CA GLU A 298 12.61 -10.98 -20.84
C GLU A 298 11.29 -10.20 -20.93
N PHE A 299 10.51 -10.14 -19.84
CA PHE A 299 9.28 -9.36 -19.77
C PHE A 299 9.55 -7.85 -19.93
N CYS A 300 10.62 -7.32 -19.31
CA CYS A 300 10.99 -5.91 -19.47
C CYS A 300 11.35 -5.56 -20.92
N GLU A 301 12.05 -6.45 -21.61
CA GLU A 301 12.39 -6.28 -23.03
C GLU A 301 11.12 -6.29 -23.91
N GLU A 302 10.17 -7.19 -23.64
CA GLU A 302 8.89 -7.24 -24.36
C GLU A 302 8.08 -5.95 -24.17
N ILE A 303 7.95 -5.46 -22.94
CA ILE A 303 7.26 -4.21 -22.64
C ILE A 303 7.96 -3.02 -23.28
N ALA A 304 9.30 -2.97 -23.24
CA ALA A 304 10.07 -1.90 -23.88
C ALA A 304 9.88 -1.89 -25.40
N SER A 305 9.90 -3.05 -26.05
CA SER A 305 9.67 -3.18 -27.49
C SER A 305 8.24 -2.77 -27.89
N SER A 306 7.24 -3.17 -27.10
CA SER A 306 5.84 -2.79 -27.29
C SER A 306 5.62 -1.29 -27.11
N LYS A 307 6.27 -0.69 -26.10
CA LYS A 307 6.24 0.77 -25.87
C LYS A 307 6.88 1.52 -27.03
N LYS A 308 8.03 1.06 -27.53
CA LYS A 308 8.71 1.67 -28.68
C LYS A 308 7.84 1.64 -29.94
N ARG A 309 7.24 0.48 -30.26
CA ARG A 309 6.28 0.35 -31.37
C ARG A 309 5.07 1.27 -31.21
N GLY A 310 4.57 1.43 -29.98
CA GLY A 310 3.50 2.37 -29.67
C GLY A 310 3.90 3.84 -29.89
N GLN A 311 5.10 4.22 -29.46
CA GLN A 311 5.65 5.57 -29.68
C GLN A 311 5.87 5.88 -31.15
N GLU A 312 6.46 4.95 -31.91
CA GLU A 312 6.67 5.09 -33.36
C GLU A 312 5.34 5.29 -34.10
N ARG A 313 4.29 4.53 -33.71
CA ARG A 313 2.94 4.70 -34.26
C ARG A 313 2.35 6.07 -33.94
N GLN A 314 2.51 6.53 -32.70
CA GLN A 314 2.01 7.83 -32.27
C GLN A 314 2.74 8.98 -32.99
N GLU A 315 4.04 8.84 -33.22
CA GLU A 315 4.84 9.81 -33.97
C GLU A 315 4.46 9.85 -35.45
N GLN A 316 4.24 8.69 -36.09
CA GLN A 316 3.74 8.62 -37.47
C GLN A 316 2.36 9.29 -37.60
N GLN A 317 1.44 9.04 -36.67
CA GLN A 317 0.13 9.70 -36.65
C GLN A 317 0.25 11.21 -36.46
N TRP A 318 1.17 11.67 -35.60
CA TRP A 318 1.41 13.09 -35.38
C TRP A 318 2.03 13.78 -36.60
N GLN A 319 3.00 13.13 -37.26
CA GLN A 319 3.58 13.62 -38.51
C GLN A 319 2.53 13.73 -39.61
N LEU A 320 1.67 12.72 -39.76
CA LEU A 320 0.55 12.77 -40.71
C LEU A 320 -0.45 13.86 -40.32
N TYR A 321 -0.79 14.03 -39.04
CA TYR A 321 -1.66 15.11 -38.60
C TYR A 321 -1.12 16.50 -38.97
N ASN A 322 0.18 16.73 -38.78
CA ASN A 322 0.80 18.01 -39.14
C ASN A 322 0.78 18.23 -40.66
N SER A 323 0.95 17.19 -41.48
CA SER A 323 0.88 17.33 -42.94
C SER A 323 -0.55 17.56 -43.46
N LEU A 324 -1.59 17.29 -42.67
CA LEU A 324 -2.98 17.59 -43.00
C LEU A 324 -3.36 19.07 -42.82
N SER A 325 -2.51 19.88 -42.19
CA SER A 325 -2.78 21.31 -42.01
C SER A 325 -2.55 22.04 -43.34
N VAL A 326 -3.59 22.72 -43.83
CA VAL A 326 -3.54 23.56 -45.03
C VAL A 326 -3.30 25.00 -44.57
N ASP A 327 -2.28 25.65 -45.11
CA ASP A 327 -1.99 27.04 -44.80
C ASP A 327 -2.87 27.95 -45.67
N GLY A 328 -3.25 29.13 -45.17
CA GLY A 328 -4.14 30.07 -45.89
C GLY A 328 -3.58 30.64 -47.21
N SER A 329 -2.40 30.17 -47.65
CA SER A 329 -1.74 30.49 -48.91
C SER A 329 -1.89 29.40 -49.98
N ASP A 330 -2.44 28.23 -49.64
CA ASP A 330 -2.52 27.10 -50.56
C ASP A 330 -3.63 27.30 -51.60
N ASP A 331 -3.36 26.88 -52.84
CA ASP A 331 -4.35 26.96 -53.92
C ASP A 331 -5.55 26.08 -53.56
N LEU A 332 -6.74 26.71 -53.49
CA LEU A 332 -8.00 26.04 -53.20
C LEU A 332 -8.35 24.97 -54.26
N SER A 333 -7.64 24.93 -55.41
CA SER A 333 -7.76 23.87 -56.40
C SER A 333 -7.11 22.54 -55.98
N GLU A 334 -6.22 22.55 -54.98
CA GLU A 334 -5.44 21.40 -54.54
C GLU A 334 -5.85 20.88 -53.14
N VAL A 335 -7.06 21.17 -52.66
CA VAL A 335 -7.56 20.67 -51.37
C VAL A 335 -8.67 19.64 -51.54
N GLU A 336 -8.74 18.68 -50.62
CA GLU A 336 -9.81 17.68 -50.54
C GLU A 336 -10.55 17.79 -49.21
N ALA A 337 -11.87 17.58 -49.24
CA ALA A 337 -12.70 17.51 -48.05
C ALA A 337 -12.73 16.08 -47.47
N VAL A 338 -12.44 15.95 -46.18
CA VAL A 338 -12.51 14.70 -45.43
C VAL A 338 -13.42 14.88 -44.22
N SER A 339 -14.21 13.86 -43.90
CA SER A 339 -15.08 13.85 -42.71
C SER A 339 -14.32 14.12 -41.42
N THR A 340 -14.75 15.15 -40.68
CA THR A 340 -14.19 15.50 -39.37
C THR A 340 -14.45 14.39 -38.35
N ASP A 341 -15.61 13.72 -38.42
CA ASP A 341 -15.94 12.59 -37.54
C ASP A 341 -14.96 11.43 -37.72
N TRP A 342 -14.59 11.14 -38.98
CA TRP A 342 -13.59 10.13 -39.28
C TRP A 342 -12.21 10.54 -38.79
N LEU A 343 -11.79 11.79 -39.01
CA LEU A 343 -10.50 12.31 -38.53
C LEU A 343 -10.39 12.32 -37.01
N VAL A 344 -11.47 12.66 -36.29
CA VAL A 344 -11.52 12.63 -34.82
C VAL A 344 -11.44 11.18 -34.33
N SER A 345 -12.19 10.26 -34.95
CA SER A 345 -12.09 8.84 -34.62
C SER A 345 -10.70 8.27 -34.90
N TRP A 346 -10.06 8.70 -35.99
CA TRP A 346 -8.70 8.30 -36.37
C TRP A 346 -7.66 8.83 -35.36
N LEU A 347 -7.82 10.07 -34.89
CA LEU A 347 -6.94 10.67 -33.87
C LEU A 347 -7.12 10.09 -32.47
N ASP A 348 -8.34 9.65 -32.11
CA ASP A 348 -8.67 9.06 -30.80
C ASP A 348 -8.37 7.54 -30.71
N SER A 349 -7.83 6.94 -31.78
CA SER A 349 -7.78 5.48 -31.94
C SER A 349 -6.87 4.74 -30.95
N ARG A 350 -7.43 4.33 -29.81
CA ARG A 350 -6.98 3.23 -28.93
C ARG A 350 -7.32 1.83 -29.48
N THR A 351 -7.86 1.73 -30.69
CA THR A 351 -8.36 0.48 -31.30
C THR A 351 -7.70 0.21 -32.64
N ASP A 352 -7.22 -1.03 -32.83
CA ASP A 352 -6.56 -1.53 -34.04
C ASP A 352 -7.47 -1.68 -35.28
N VAL A 353 -8.76 -1.38 -35.15
CA VAL A 353 -9.72 -1.47 -36.26
C VAL A 353 -9.91 -0.08 -36.86
N LEU A 354 -8.96 0.36 -37.67
CA LEU A 354 -9.12 1.58 -38.47
C LEU A 354 -10.11 1.30 -39.61
N ARG A 355 -11.24 2.03 -39.63
CA ARG A 355 -12.28 1.92 -40.66
C ARG A 355 -11.87 2.74 -41.89
N GLN A 356 -12.27 2.28 -43.08
CA GLN A 356 -12.12 3.02 -44.33
C GLN A 356 -12.68 4.45 -44.22
N ILE A 357 -12.10 5.40 -44.96
CA ILE A 357 -12.58 6.79 -45.00
C ILE A 357 -14.01 6.81 -45.55
N ASP A 358 -14.94 7.37 -44.80
CA ASP A 358 -16.35 7.47 -45.18
C ASP A 358 -16.78 8.94 -45.26
N ASN A 359 -16.91 9.44 -46.49
CA ASN A 359 -17.42 10.78 -46.76
C ASN A 359 -18.85 10.76 -47.28
N THR A 360 -19.56 9.63 -47.25
CA THR A 360 -20.93 9.53 -47.80
C THR A 360 -21.90 10.52 -47.16
N ARG A 361 -21.67 10.87 -45.89
CA ARG A 361 -22.45 11.87 -45.14
C ARG A 361 -22.19 13.32 -45.55
N LEU A 362 -21.11 13.59 -46.27
CA LEU A 362 -20.76 14.91 -46.79
C LEU A 362 -21.28 15.15 -48.20
N VAL A 363 -21.91 14.13 -48.81
CA VAL A 363 -22.28 14.12 -50.22
C VAL A 363 -23.78 14.39 -50.36
N CYS A 364 -24.15 15.28 -51.27
CA CYS A 364 -25.54 15.55 -51.63
C CYS A 364 -26.09 14.47 -52.59
N PRO A 365 -27.39 14.44 -52.89
CA PRO A 365 -27.98 13.49 -53.85
C PRO A 365 -27.41 13.56 -55.28
N HIS A 366 -26.54 14.54 -55.59
CA HIS A 366 -25.85 14.72 -56.87
C HIS A 366 -24.37 14.31 -56.83
N ASP A 367 -23.98 13.52 -55.85
CA ASP A 367 -22.61 12.98 -55.68
C ASP A 367 -21.51 14.07 -55.51
N ARG A 368 -21.89 15.25 -55.00
CA ARG A 368 -20.99 16.40 -54.75
C ARG A 368 -21.11 16.87 -53.30
N LEU A 369 -20.16 17.69 -52.82
CA LEU A 369 -20.16 18.18 -51.44
C LEU A 369 -21.45 18.96 -51.15
N ASP A 370 -22.16 18.56 -50.09
CA ASP A 370 -23.41 19.20 -49.67
C ASP A 370 -23.12 20.49 -48.87
N PRO A 371 -23.56 21.67 -49.36
CA PRO A 371 -23.39 22.96 -48.69
C PRO A 371 -23.92 23.03 -47.25
N CYS A 372 -24.91 22.19 -46.89
CA CYS A 372 -25.52 22.18 -45.55
C CYS A 372 -24.66 21.50 -44.48
N VAL A 373 -23.73 20.63 -44.89
CA VAL A 373 -22.91 19.79 -43.98
C VAL A 373 -21.41 20.06 -44.12
N VAL A 374 -21.03 21.12 -44.83
CA VAL A 374 -19.63 21.56 -45.02
C VAL A 374 -18.92 21.81 -43.69
N THR A 375 -19.63 22.23 -42.64
CA THR A 375 -19.06 22.41 -41.30
C THR A 375 -18.59 21.11 -40.66
N GLY A 376 -19.04 19.95 -41.16
CA GLY A 376 -18.58 18.62 -40.76
C GLY A 376 -17.36 18.13 -41.56
N ALA A 377 -16.87 18.89 -42.54
CA ALA A 377 -15.70 18.55 -43.34
C ALA A 377 -14.47 19.35 -42.91
N LYS A 378 -13.31 18.70 -42.89
CA LYS A 378 -12.01 19.35 -42.75
C LYS A 378 -11.27 19.27 -44.08
N TYR A 379 -10.70 20.40 -44.49
CA TYR A 379 -9.92 20.49 -45.72
C TYR A 379 -8.47 20.09 -45.47
N VAL A 380 -7.96 19.22 -46.32
CA VAL A 380 -6.60 18.70 -46.28
C VAL A 380 -5.97 18.85 -47.67
N SER A 381 -4.65 19.01 -47.77
CA SER A 381 -3.98 19.10 -49.07
C SER A 381 -4.17 17.79 -49.86
N SER A 382 -4.21 17.87 -51.20
CA SER A 382 -4.42 16.69 -52.05
C SER A 382 -3.32 15.65 -51.86
N LEU A 383 -2.08 16.08 -51.60
CA LEU A 383 -0.95 15.21 -51.28
C LEU A 383 -1.19 14.45 -49.96
N ALA A 384 -1.68 15.13 -48.92
CA ALA A 384 -1.97 14.48 -47.65
C ALA A 384 -3.22 13.58 -47.74
N ALA A 385 -4.21 13.96 -48.55
CA ALA A 385 -5.35 13.12 -48.88
C ALA A 385 -4.91 11.84 -49.59
N ASP A 386 -4.02 11.92 -50.59
CA ASP A 386 -3.49 10.74 -51.28
C ASP A 386 -2.85 9.74 -50.31
N VAL A 387 -2.06 10.22 -49.34
CA VAL A 387 -1.47 9.38 -48.30
C VAL A 387 -2.55 8.73 -47.42
N LEU A 388 -3.59 9.47 -47.04
CA LEU A 388 -4.69 8.92 -46.25
C LEU A 388 -5.49 7.86 -47.02
N TYR A 389 -5.87 8.11 -48.28
CA TYR A 389 -6.64 7.16 -49.08
C TYR A 389 -5.83 5.95 -49.52
N ASP A 390 -4.52 6.08 -49.76
CA ASP A 390 -3.64 4.94 -50.07
C ASP A 390 -3.51 4.00 -48.85
N HIS A 391 -3.41 4.58 -47.65
CA HIS A 391 -3.21 3.79 -46.43
C HIS A 391 -4.50 3.20 -45.85
N TYR A 392 -5.63 3.92 -45.94
CA TYR A 392 -6.89 3.55 -45.28
C TYR A 392 -8.02 3.19 -46.24
N GLY A 393 -7.90 3.52 -47.53
CA GLY A 393 -8.96 3.31 -48.52
C GLY A 393 -10.26 4.05 -48.18
N GLY A 394 -11.32 3.74 -48.93
CA GLY A 394 -12.65 4.32 -48.74
C GLY A 394 -13.03 5.35 -49.81
N GLY A 395 -14.02 6.19 -49.52
CA GLY A 395 -14.54 7.19 -50.43
C GLY A 395 -15.90 7.77 -50.00
N PRO A 396 -16.53 8.60 -50.84
CA PRO A 396 -16.01 9.17 -52.08
C PRO A 396 -14.95 10.27 -51.83
N ARG A 397 -14.03 10.48 -52.79
CA ARG A 397 -13.04 11.58 -52.72
C ARG A 397 -13.68 12.88 -53.18
N LEU A 398 -13.60 13.91 -52.34
CA LEU A 398 -14.25 15.19 -52.57
C LEU A 398 -13.19 16.26 -52.85
N ARG A 399 -12.74 16.33 -54.11
CA ARG A 399 -11.77 17.34 -54.57
C ARG A 399 -12.44 18.69 -54.74
N MET A 400 -11.81 19.75 -54.24
CA MET A 400 -12.42 21.07 -54.23
C MET A 400 -12.63 21.64 -55.63
N SER A 401 -11.78 21.27 -56.59
CA SER A 401 -11.92 21.55 -58.02
C SER A 401 -13.26 21.07 -58.63
N ASP A 402 -13.94 20.09 -58.00
CA ASP A 402 -15.20 19.50 -58.45
C ASP A 402 -16.33 19.57 -57.39
N SER A 403 -16.13 20.29 -56.29
CA SER A 403 -16.81 19.96 -55.01
C SER A 403 -18.19 20.55 -54.78
N MET A 404 -18.45 21.83 -55.06
CA MET A 404 -19.70 22.47 -54.62
C MET A 404 -20.84 22.14 -55.57
N CYS A 405 -21.91 21.52 -55.07
CA CYS A 405 -23.10 21.26 -55.89
C CYS A 405 -23.83 22.57 -56.21
N GLU A 406 -23.66 23.07 -57.44
CA GLU A 406 -24.28 24.32 -57.92
C GLU A 406 -25.81 24.34 -57.73
N GLN A 407 -26.47 23.20 -57.91
CA GLN A 407 -27.92 23.05 -57.70
C GLN A 407 -28.31 23.18 -56.23
N CYS A 408 -27.54 22.59 -55.30
CA CYS A 408 -27.80 22.69 -53.86
C CYS A 408 -27.46 24.09 -53.32
N VAL A 409 -26.37 24.71 -53.81
CA VAL A 409 -26.01 26.09 -53.45
C VAL A 409 -27.11 27.06 -53.91
N THR A 410 -27.57 26.94 -55.16
CA THR A 410 -28.64 27.79 -55.71
C THR A 410 -29.95 27.63 -54.94
N ASN A 411 -30.35 26.39 -54.61
CA ASN A 411 -31.55 26.13 -53.83
C ASN A 411 -31.46 26.69 -52.40
N ASN A 412 -30.30 26.59 -51.73
CA ASN A 412 -30.10 27.21 -50.42
C ASN A 412 -30.16 28.74 -50.48
N CYS A 413 -29.57 29.35 -51.51
CA CYS A 413 -29.65 30.80 -51.71
C CYS A 413 -31.08 31.30 -51.98
N LEU A 414 -31.94 30.44 -52.56
CA LEU A 414 -33.37 30.74 -52.76
C LEU A 414 -34.20 30.59 -51.49
N ILE A 415 -33.79 29.72 -50.55
CA ILE A 415 -34.45 29.51 -49.24
C ILE A 415 -34.04 30.59 -48.21
N LEU A 416 -32.83 31.15 -48.36
CA LEU A 416 -32.28 32.21 -47.49
C LEU A 416 -32.66 33.64 -47.91
N ARG A 417 -33.30 33.81 -49.09
CA ARG A 417 -33.95 35.05 -49.52
C ARG A 417 -35.42 35.04 -49.14
#